data_AF-A0A6C7WF12-F1
#
_entry.id   AF-A0A6C7WF12-F1
#
_cell.length_a   1.000
_cell.length_b   1.000
_cell.length_c   1.000
_cell.angle_alpha   90.00
_cell.angle_beta   90.00
_cell.angle_gamma   90.00
#
_symmetry.space_group_name_H-M   'P 1'
#
loop_
_entity.id
_entity.type
_entity.pdbx_description
1 polymer ?
#
loop_
_entity_poly.entity_id
_entity_poly.type
_entity_poly.pdbx_seq_one_letter_code
_entity_poly.pdbx_strand_id
1 'polypeptide(L)'
;MHGKIAIYMDSTGRGTVTNSANTFFDFNRQIWNDKKSMPSVGMLVEFRTLSSEKKAEDGKLVQTSKTITGIKPSKFQEFKEGDFITEHDFWKTDNDDELEDLQNSRRSAYITELYRTTDFDTIEKIPLSFTIPQAIQKYFAHEILSVETLQANLQDEKEIPCILDYLILKRFLFKAYDTLIFMDNSIDQTQFSALKSIMMHLENSYKQMMADQKPNITKIFNETFLSLQCHYQALVATIDTRKNRLASLEAQMKTLQSEINLKSNATDADPEKLKARQERLAKLQKEAEYYRTTLKRLDAIREDFYKKNYNIFENAFKLSREKLFKKIVTGLNLCATIMDVKIWHLSLKSSGVKNSYFTMSNIENSFCSLSFAEHYLSRLNKSALNPFDQKLLVYIQKITKEQRKKFLVVTSDLDLLCKLKIENFSQN
;
A
#
# COMPACT_ATOMS: atom_id res chain seq x y z
N MET A 1 -0.92 -19.37 10.31
CA MET A 1 -2.16 -19.84 9.65
C MET A 1 -2.79 -18.68 8.90
N HIS A 2 -3.61 -19.00 7.91
CA HIS A 2 -4.43 -18.03 7.18
C HIS A 2 -5.88 -18.01 7.66
N GLY A 3 -6.48 -16.82 7.58
CA GLY A 3 -7.81 -16.53 8.10
C GLY A 3 -8.51 -15.41 7.35
N LYS A 4 -9.80 -15.25 7.63
CA LYS A 4 -10.62 -14.10 7.23
C LYS A 4 -11.30 -13.51 8.46
N ILE A 5 -11.27 -12.20 8.63
CA ILE A 5 -11.97 -11.55 9.73
C ILE A 5 -13.48 -11.64 9.46
N ALA A 6 -14.20 -12.37 10.32
CA ALA A 6 -15.65 -12.53 10.20
C ALA A 6 -16.40 -11.40 10.92
N ILE A 7 -15.90 -11.00 12.10
CA ILE A 7 -16.50 -9.95 12.93
C ILE A 7 -15.38 -9.10 13.53
N TYR A 8 -15.58 -7.79 13.57
CA TYR A 8 -14.73 -6.88 14.33
C TYR A 8 -15.58 -5.75 14.94
N MET A 9 -15.40 -5.53 16.23
CA MET A 9 -16.07 -4.46 16.97
C MET A 9 -15.05 -3.40 17.37
N ASP A 10 -15.05 -2.26 16.68
CA ASP A 10 -14.16 -1.13 16.97
C ASP A 10 -14.25 -0.64 18.42
N SER A 11 -15.45 -0.70 18.99
CA SER A 11 -15.79 -0.24 20.34
C SER A 11 -14.99 -0.92 21.44
N THR A 12 -14.85 -2.24 21.33
CA THR A 12 -14.15 -3.08 22.31
C THR A 12 -12.80 -3.55 21.80
N GLY A 13 -12.48 -3.27 20.53
CA GLY A 13 -11.32 -3.79 19.84
C GLY A 13 -11.31 -5.32 19.72
N ARG A 14 -12.45 -6.00 19.94
CA ARG A 14 -12.56 -7.46 19.85
C ARG A 14 -12.98 -7.88 18.46
N GLY A 15 -12.40 -8.95 17.95
CA GLY A 15 -12.80 -9.54 16.68
C GLY A 15 -12.62 -11.04 16.66
N THR A 16 -13.16 -11.64 15.61
CA THR A 16 -13.11 -13.09 15.38
C THR A 16 -12.67 -13.37 13.95
N VAL A 17 -11.71 -14.27 13.81
CA VAL A 17 -11.17 -14.77 12.54
C VAL A 17 -11.73 -16.17 12.28
N THR A 18 -12.12 -16.44 11.04
CA THR A 18 -12.50 -17.78 10.56
C THR A 18 -11.43 -18.33 9.62
N ASN A 19 -11.12 -19.62 9.77
CA ASN A 19 -10.29 -20.35 8.79
C ASN A 19 -11.15 -21.09 7.76
N SER A 20 -10.50 -21.82 6.84
CA SER A 20 -11.15 -22.64 5.80
C SER A 20 -12.07 -23.75 6.36
N ALA A 21 -11.83 -24.20 7.60
CA ALA A 21 -12.67 -25.16 8.30
C ALA A 21 -13.81 -24.51 9.09
N ASN A 22 -14.10 -23.22 8.87
CA ASN A 22 -15.08 -22.42 9.64
C ASN A 22 -14.85 -22.44 11.15
N THR A 23 -13.61 -22.65 11.58
CA THR A 23 -13.22 -22.57 12.98
C THR A 23 -12.98 -21.11 13.35
N PHE A 24 -13.60 -20.67 14.44
CA PHE A 24 -13.52 -19.31 14.95
C PHE A 24 -12.37 -19.14 15.95
N PHE A 25 -11.63 -18.04 15.80
CA PHE A 25 -10.51 -17.66 16.66
C PHE A 25 -10.68 -16.22 17.10
N ASP A 26 -10.61 -15.98 18.40
CA ASP A 26 -10.81 -14.63 18.95
C ASP A 26 -9.50 -13.87 19.05
N PHE A 27 -9.56 -12.57 18.76
CA PHE A 27 -8.43 -11.65 18.90
C PHE A 27 -8.88 -10.30 19.50
N ASN A 28 -7.90 -9.59 20.05
CA ASN A 28 -8.05 -8.20 20.47
C ASN A 28 -7.15 -7.30 19.61
N ARG A 29 -7.53 -6.04 19.41
CA ARG A 29 -6.75 -5.04 18.69
C ARG A 29 -5.30 -4.92 19.19
N GLN A 30 -5.05 -5.18 20.47
CA GLN A 30 -3.71 -5.10 21.07
C GLN A 30 -2.69 -6.05 20.44
N ILE A 31 -3.13 -7.17 19.87
CA ILE A 31 -2.27 -8.17 19.21
C ILE A 31 -2.23 -8.02 17.68
N TRP A 32 -2.77 -6.90 17.17
CA TRP A 32 -2.69 -6.51 15.77
C TRP A 32 -1.30 -5.95 15.44
N ASN A 33 -0.57 -6.69 14.62
CA ASN A 33 0.82 -6.47 14.27
C ASN A 33 0.97 -5.70 12.95
N ASP A 34 0.10 -4.74 12.70
CA ASP A 34 0.29 -3.79 11.61
C ASP A 34 -0.04 -2.37 12.04
N LYS A 35 0.88 -1.45 11.75
CA LYS A 35 0.72 -0.02 12.03
C LYS A 35 0.02 0.69 10.88
N LYS A 36 -0.06 0.07 9.71
CA LYS A 36 -0.53 0.69 8.47
C LYS A 36 -2.01 0.48 8.21
N SER A 37 -2.60 -0.62 8.68
CA SER A 37 -4.01 -1.00 8.53
C SER A 37 -4.65 -1.32 9.89
N MET A 38 -5.97 -1.32 9.93
CA MET A 38 -6.76 -1.74 11.09
C MET A 38 -7.58 -2.98 10.70
N PRO A 39 -7.92 -3.84 11.67
CA PRO A 39 -8.76 -4.99 11.40
C PRO A 39 -10.10 -4.55 10.81
N SER A 40 -10.57 -5.22 9.76
CA SER A 40 -11.88 -4.95 9.14
C SER A 40 -12.52 -6.25 8.67
N VAL A 41 -13.86 -6.29 8.70
CA VAL A 41 -14.62 -7.48 8.29
C VAL A 41 -14.35 -7.80 6.83
N GLY A 42 -14.10 -9.07 6.54
CA GLY A 42 -13.79 -9.56 5.20
C GLY A 42 -12.30 -9.58 4.85
N MET A 43 -11.45 -8.91 5.64
CA MET A 43 -10.00 -8.86 5.40
C MET A 43 -9.34 -10.24 5.57
N LEU A 44 -8.48 -10.60 4.63
CA LEU A 44 -7.64 -11.79 4.73
C LEU A 44 -6.44 -11.51 5.63
N VAL A 45 -6.12 -12.45 6.51
CA VAL A 45 -5.13 -12.26 7.58
C VAL A 45 -4.21 -13.46 7.72
N GLU A 46 -2.96 -13.18 8.08
CA GLU A 46 -2.04 -14.17 8.64
C GLU A 46 -2.07 -14.04 10.16
N PHE A 47 -2.29 -15.15 10.86
CA PHE A 47 -2.33 -15.16 12.32
C PHE A 47 -1.64 -16.38 12.92
N ARG A 48 -1.22 -16.24 14.18
CA ARG A 48 -0.57 -17.28 14.98
C ARG A 48 -1.42 -17.60 16.20
N THR A 49 -1.48 -18.87 16.57
CA THR A 49 -2.18 -19.36 17.75
C THR A 49 -1.18 -20.04 18.69
N LEU A 50 -1.40 -19.95 19.99
CA LEU A 50 -0.70 -20.81 20.96
C LEU A 50 -1.57 -22.03 21.23
N SER A 51 -1.11 -23.21 20.81
CA SER A 51 -1.69 -24.47 21.27
C SER A 51 -1.12 -24.80 22.65
N SER A 52 -1.89 -24.56 23.71
CA SER A 52 -1.63 -25.21 25.00
C SER A 52 -2.40 -26.52 25.02
N GLU A 53 -1.69 -27.64 24.89
CA GLU A 53 -2.25 -28.96 25.17
C GLU A 53 -2.50 -29.07 26.68
N LYS A 54 -3.75 -28.94 27.12
CA LYS A 54 -4.15 -29.35 28.46
C LYS A 54 -4.74 -30.75 28.38
N LYS A 55 -4.03 -31.73 28.95
CA LYS A 55 -4.61 -33.03 29.28
C LYS A 55 -5.63 -32.82 30.39
N ALA A 56 -6.89 -33.19 30.18
CA ALA A 56 -7.86 -33.30 31.26
C ALA A 56 -7.51 -34.50 32.15
N GLU A 57 -7.92 -34.45 33.42
CA GLU A 57 -7.66 -35.50 34.42
C GLU A 57 -8.19 -36.89 34.01
N ASP A 58 -9.13 -36.96 33.05
CA ASP A 58 -9.70 -38.21 32.50
C ASP A 58 -9.01 -38.74 31.22
N GLY A 59 -7.85 -38.22 30.84
CA GLY A 59 -7.08 -38.72 29.69
C GLY A 59 -7.66 -38.41 28.30
N LYS A 60 -8.79 -37.69 28.20
CA LYS A 60 -9.30 -37.14 26.93
C LYS A 60 -8.60 -35.82 26.59
N LEU A 61 -8.11 -35.70 25.37
CA LEU A 61 -7.62 -34.45 24.77
C LEU A 61 -8.78 -33.46 24.66
N VAL A 62 -8.80 -32.42 25.50
CA VAL A 62 -9.75 -31.31 25.40
C VAL A 62 -9.09 -30.20 24.58
N GLN A 63 -9.82 -29.69 23.59
CA GLN A 63 -9.29 -28.79 22.57
C GLN A 63 -8.71 -27.49 23.15
N THR A 64 -7.61 -27.10 22.51
CA THR A 64 -6.70 -25.98 22.74
C THR A 64 -7.38 -24.61 22.81
N SER A 65 -6.80 -23.69 23.60
CA SER A 65 -7.19 -22.28 23.60
C SER A 65 -7.14 -21.71 22.18
N LYS A 66 -8.30 -21.29 21.63
CA LYS A 66 -8.44 -20.65 20.30
C LYS A 66 -8.05 -19.17 20.33
N THR A 67 -7.03 -18.84 21.10
CA THR A 67 -6.58 -17.45 21.30
C THR A 67 -5.45 -17.15 20.34
N ILE A 68 -5.65 -16.10 19.55
CA ILE A 68 -4.62 -15.58 18.64
C ILE A 68 -3.55 -14.86 19.47
N THR A 69 -2.28 -15.03 19.11
CA THR A 69 -1.14 -14.37 19.78
C THR A 69 -0.50 -13.28 18.93
N GLY A 70 -0.73 -13.31 17.63
CA GLY A 70 -0.37 -12.25 16.72
C GLY A 70 -1.16 -12.38 15.43
N ILE A 71 -1.60 -11.25 14.90
CA ILE A 71 -2.40 -11.17 13.67
C ILE A 71 -1.97 -9.96 12.85
N LYS A 72 -1.89 -10.11 11.54
CA LYS A 72 -1.56 -9.03 10.60
C LYS A 72 -2.39 -9.21 9.32
N PRO A 73 -2.63 -8.15 8.53
CA PRO A 73 -3.23 -8.31 7.21
C PRO A 73 -2.33 -9.18 6.34
N SER A 74 -2.93 -10.08 5.56
CA SER A 74 -2.19 -10.85 4.55
C SER A 74 -1.71 -9.92 3.43
N LYS A 75 -0.55 -10.22 2.84
CA LYS A 75 -0.09 -9.62 1.58
C LYS A 75 -1.07 -9.88 0.43
N PHE A 76 -1.88 -10.94 0.52
CA PHE A 76 -2.81 -11.39 -0.50
C PHE A 76 -4.26 -11.12 -0.04
N GLN A 77 -4.86 -10.07 -0.56
CA GLN A 77 -6.24 -9.67 -0.23
C GLN A 77 -7.28 -10.09 -1.27
N GLU A 78 -6.85 -10.44 -2.48
CA GLU A 78 -7.72 -10.80 -3.61
C GLU A 78 -7.00 -11.82 -4.51
N PHE A 79 -7.75 -12.75 -5.12
CA PHE A 79 -7.25 -13.74 -6.07
C PHE A 79 -8.03 -13.63 -7.38
N LYS A 80 -7.34 -13.36 -8.49
CA LYS A 80 -7.96 -13.17 -9.81
C LYS A 80 -7.72 -14.38 -10.71
N GLU A 81 -8.59 -14.51 -11.71
CA GLU A 81 -8.41 -15.51 -12.75
C GLU A 81 -7.12 -15.24 -13.53
N GLY A 82 -6.26 -16.26 -13.65
CA GLY A 82 -4.93 -16.15 -14.27
C GLY A 82 -3.79 -15.87 -13.29
N ASP A 83 -4.06 -15.68 -11.99
CA ASP A 83 -3.00 -15.64 -10.98
C ASP A 83 -2.34 -17.02 -10.79
N PHE A 84 -1.04 -17.03 -10.48
CA PHE A 84 -0.30 -18.27 -10.20
C PHE A 84 -0.75 -18.99 -8.92
N ILE A 85 -1.53 -18.32 -8.07
CA ILE A 85 -2.05 -18.84 -6.81
C ILE A 85 -3.55 -18.59 -6.72
N THR A 86 -4.25 -19.49 -6.07
CA THR A 86 -5.69 -19.45 -5.86
C THR A 86 -6.02 -19.21 -4.40
N GLU A 87 -7.26 -18.82 -4.11
CA GLU A 87 -7.74 -18.73 -2.72
C GLU A 87 -7.60 -20.07 -1.98
N HIS A 88 -7.80 -21.19 -2.68
CA HIS A 88 -7.59 -22.51 -2.11
C HIS A 88 -6.12 -22.76 -1.70
N ASP A 89 -5.14 -22.22 -2.45
CA ASP A 89 -3.73 -22.29 -2.04
C ASP A 89 -3.47 -21.47 -0.78
N PHE A 90 -4.07 -20.27 -0.67
CA PHE A 90 -4.01 -19.46 0.55
C PHE A 90 -4.53 -20.22 1.77
N TRP A 91 -5.65 -20.92 1.64
CA TRP A 91 -6.20 -21.72 2.74
C TRP A 91 -5.35 -22.93 3.14
N LYS A 92 -4.43 -23.39 2.28
CA LYS A 92 -3.59 -24.58 2.51
C LYS A 92 -2.21 -24.25 3.08
N THR A 93 -1.70 -23.04 2.86
CA THR A 93 -0.41 -22.62 3.38
C THR A 93 -0.52 -22.06 4.80
N ASP A 94 0.58 -22.16 5.56
CA ASP A 94 0.59 -21.73 6.95
C ASP A 94 0.89 -20.24 7.10
N ASN A 95 1.53 -19.60 6.11
CA ASN A 95 1.92 -18.20 6.16
C ASN A 95 2.07 -17.58 4.76
N ASP A 96 2.13 -16.25 4.72
CA ASP A 96 2.24 -15.49 3.46
C ASP A 96 3.55 -15.79 2.73
N ASP A 97 4.63 -16.12 3.45
CA ASP A 97 5.95 -16.38 2.84
C ASP A 97 5.94 -17.70 2.07
N GLU A 98 5.33 -18.77 2.60
CA GLU A 98 5.10 -20.02 1.88
C GLU A 98 4.22 -19.85 0.63
N LEU A 99 3.20 -18.99 0.72
CA LEU A 99 2.34 -18.71 -0.43
C LEU A 99 3.08 -17.92 -1.52
N GLU A 100 3.94 -16.98 -1.11
CA GLU A 100 4.82 -16.23 -1.99
C GLU A 100 5.84 -17.15 -2.68
N ASP A 101 6.43 -18.11 -1.94
CA ASP A 101 7.33 -19.13 -2.49
C ASP A 101 6.62 -20.04 -3.50
N LEU A 102 5.38 -20.46 -3.21
CA LEU A 102 4.56 -21.24 -4.14
C LEU A 102 4.27 -20.45 -5.43
N GLN A 103 3.90 -19.17 -5.29
CA GLN A 103 3.68 -18.28 -6.42
C GLN A 103 4.94 -18.14 -7.29
N ASN A 104 6.09 -17.93 -6.65
CA ASN A 104 7.39 -17.79 -7.29
C ASN A 104 7.83 -19.08 -8.00
N SER A 105 7.58 -20.24 -7.39
CA SER A 105 7.87 -21.56 -7.95
C SER A 105 7.04 -21.85 -9.20
N ARG A 106 5.71 -21.66 -9.13
CA ARG A 106 4.82 -21.83 -10.29
C ARG A 106 5.17 -20.86 -11.43
N ARG A 107 5.50 -19.61 -11.11
CA ARG A 107 5.97 -18.63 -12.10
C ARG A 107 7.29 -19.08 -12.75
N SER A 108 8.24 -19.58 -11.98
CA SER A 108 9.52 -20.09 -12.50
C SER A 108 9.35 -21.31 -13.42
N ALA A 109 8.43 -22.22 -13.06
CA ALA A 109 8.06 -23.34 -13.91
C ALA A 109 7.44 -22.86 -15.24
N TYR A 110 6.54 -21.88 -15.19
CA TYR A 110 5.95 -21.28 -16.39
C TYR A 110 6.99 -20.59 -17.28
N ILE A 111 7.95 -19.86 -16.70
CA ILE A 111 9.08 -19.26 -17.43
C ILE A 111 9.92 -20.34 -18.13
N THR A 112 10.15 -21.47 -17.45
CA THR A 112 10.91 -22.61 -18.00
C THR A 112 10.16 -23.25 -19.18
N GLU A 113 8.84 -23.32 -19.10
CA GLU A 113 8.02 -23.83 -20.21
C GLU A 113 8.07 -22.87 -21.40
N LEU A 114 7.88 -21.55 -21.17
CA LEU A 114 8.02 -20.53 -22.22
C LEU A 114 9.39 -20.57 -22.88
N TYR A 115 10.45 -20.79 -22.10
CA TYR A 115 11.80 -20.95 -22.63
C TYR A 115 11.91 -22.12 -23.63
N ARG A 116 11.17 -23.22 -23.41
CA ARG A 116 11.19 -24.41 -24.27
C ARG A 116 10.29 -24.28 -25.49
N THR A 117 9.13 -23.67 -25.34
CA THR A 117 8.10 -23.62 -26.39
C THR A 117 8.24 -22.43 -27.32
N THR A 118 8.86 -21.34 -26.86
CA THR A 118 8.97 -20.10 -27.64
C THR A 118 10.14 -20.19 -28.60
N ASP A 119 9.87 -19.97 -29.89
CA ASP A 119 10.93 -19.80 -30.87
C ASP A 119 11.53 -18.39 -30.78
N PHE A 120 12.66 -18.29 -30.07
CA PHE A 120 13.39 -17.04 -29.95
C PHE A 120 14.16 -16.67 -31.23
N ASP A 121 14.28 -17.54 -32.23
CA ASP A 121 14.98 -17.21 -33.48
C ASP A 121 14.13 -16.35 -34.41
N THR A 122 12.81 -16.46 -34.31
CA THR A 122 11.84 -15.68 -35.11
C THR A 122 11.16 -14.55 -34.34
N ILE A 123 11.37 -14.45 -33.03
CA ILE A 123 10.69 -13.43 -32.21
C ILE A 123 11.06 -11.99 -32.62
N GLU A 124 10.05 -11.16 -32.89
CA GLU A 124 10.25 -9.73 -33.18
C GLU A 124 9.97 -8.85 -31.97
N LYS A 125 8.99 -9.23 -31.14
CA LYS A 125 8.51 -8.45 -30.00
C LYS A 125 8.16 -9.35 -28.83
N ILE A 126 8.46 -8.89 -27.62
CA ILE A 126 8.14 -9.59 -26.38
C ILE A 126 6.71 -9.22 -25.94
N PRO A 127 5.81 -10.20 -25.79
CA PRO A 127 4.46 -9.92 -25.30
C PRO A 127 4.49 -9.56 -23.81
N LEU A 128 3.58 -8.65 -23.43
CA LEU A 128 3.40 -8.28 -22.03
C LEU A 128 2.64 -9.40 -21.30
N SER A 129 3.23 -9.88 -20.21
CA SER A 129 2.52 -10.79 -19.29
C SER A 129 1.64 -9.99 -18.32
N PHE A 130 1.98 -8.72 -18.11
CA PHE A 130 1.31 -7.83 -17.19
C PHE A 130 1.49 -6.37 -17.63
N THR A 131 0.48 -5.53 -17.46
CA THR A 131 0.52 -4.14 -17.95
C THR A 131 1.15 -3.18 -16.94
N ILE A 132 1.68 -2.05 -17.44
CA ILE A 132 2.24 -0.99 -16.59
C ILE A 132 1.23 -0.45 -15.57
N PRO A 133 -0.04 -0.13 -15.94
CA PRO A 133 -1.03 0.32 -14.98
C PRO A 133 -1.27 -0.68 -13.85
N GLN A 134 -1.31 -1.99 -14.16
CA GLN A 134 -1.50 -3.01 -13.13
C GLN A 134 -0.29 -3.10 -12.18
N ALA A 135 0.94 -2.88 -12.67
CA ALA A 135 2.15 -2.83 -11.82
C ALA A 135 2.13 -1.64 -10.86
N ILE A 136 1.72 -0.48 -11.37
CA ILE A 136 1.56 0.72 -10.55
C ILE A 136 0.45 0.52 -9.51
N GLN A 137 -0.69 -0.06 -9.90
CA GLN A 137 -1.79 -0.39 -8.99
C GLN A 137 -1.33 -1.35 -7.89
N LYS A 138 -0.59 -2.40 -8.25
CA LYS A 138 -0.07 -3.38 -7.28
C LYS A 138 0.91 -2.72 -6.31
N TYR A 139 1.76 -1.81 -6.79
CA TYR A 139 2.70 -1.07 -5.93
C TYR A 139 1.99 -0.16 -4.93
N PHE A 140 0.93 0.54 -5.36
CA PHE A 140 0.16 1.47 -4.52
C PHE A 140 -1.12 0.86 -3.92
N ALA A 141 -1.23 -0.47 -3.85
CA ALA A 141 -2.49 -1.14 -3.51
C ALA A 141 -3.03 -0.69 -2.14
N HIS A 142 -2.16 -0.51 -1.14
CA HIS A 142 -2.55 -0.07 0.20
C HIS A 142 -3.10 1.35 0.22
N GLU A 143 -2.42 2.27 -0.46
CA GLU A 143 -2.84 3.68 -0.52
C GLU A 143 -4.13 3.85 -1.33
N ILE A 144 -4.29 3.09 -2.41
CA ILE A 144 -5.51 3.07 -3.23
C ILE A 144 -6.69 2.59 -2.38
N LEU A 145 -6.55 1.46 -1.68
CA LEU A 145 -7.60 0.91 -0.82
C LEU A 145 -8.04 1.89 0.26
N SER A 146 -7.10 2.63 0.86
CA SER A 146 -7.39 3.64 1.89
C SER A 146 -8.26 4.78 1.36
N VAL A 147 -8.01 5.21 0.13
CA VAL A 147 -8.79 6.27 -0.54
C VAL A 147 -10.17 5.76 -0.96
N GLU A 148 -10.27 4.53 -1.46
CA GLU A 148 -11.55 3.91 -1.86
C GLU A 148 -12.46 3.66 -0.66
N THR A 149 -11.89 3.18 0.46
CA THR A 149 -12.63 3.00 1.72
C THR A 149 -13.25 4.30 2.20
N LEU A 150 -12.55 5.42 2.05
CA LEU A 150 -13.11 6.73 2.35
C LEU A 150 -14.35 7.01 1.48
N GLN A 151 -14.26 6.85 0.15
CA GLN A 151 -15.38 7.12 -0.75
C GLN A 151 -16.65 6.32 -0.41
N ALA A 152 -16.51 5.07 0.02
CA ALA A 152 -17.64 4.25 0.45
C ALA A 152 -18.31 4.78 1.72
N ASN A 153 -17.54 5.34 2.67
CA ASN A 153 -18.05 5.87 3.93
C ASN A 153 -18.59 7.32 3.83
N LEU A 154 -18.46 7.97 2.67
CA LEU A 154 -18.83 9.37 2.45
C LEU A 154 -20.19 9.57 1.79
N GLN A 155 -20.87 8.51 1.33
CA GLN A 155 -22.05 8.63 0.46
C GLN A 155 -23.27 9.32 1.11
N ASP A 156 -23.27 9.48 2.44
CA ASP A 156 -24.43 9.96 3.20
C ASP A 156 -24.33 11.43 3.69
N GLU A 157 -23.18 12.11 3.54
CA GLU A 157 -23.01 13.48 4.04
C GLU A 157 -23.24 14.52 2.94
N LYS A 158 -24.48 15.05 2.86
CA LYS A 158 -24.95 15.84 1.71
C LYS A 158 -24.51 17.30 1.65
N GLU A 159 -23.94 17.89 2.70
CA GLU A 159 -23.45 19.27 2.63
C GLU A 159 -22.21 19.47 3.52
N ILE A 160 -21.06 19.68 2.88
CA ILE A 160 -19.81 20.03 3.56
C ILE A 160 -19.49 21.49 3.21
N PRO A 161 -19.86 22.48 4.05
CA PRO A 161 -19.78 23.89 3.68
C PRO A 161 -18.33 24.43 3.64
N CYS A 162 -17.41 23.88 4.43
CA CYS A 162 -16.02 24.31 4.47
C CYS A 162 -15.06 23.13 4.69
N ILE A 163 -14.26 22.80 3.67
CA ILE A 163 -13.26 21.73 3.77
C ILE A 163 -12.06 22.22 4.60
N LEU A 164 -11.80 21.53 5.70
CA LEU A 164 -10.69 21.81 6.61
C LEU A 164 -9.37 21.23 6.10
N ASP A 165 -8.27 21.97 6.28
CA ASP A 165 -6.90 21.49 6.12
C ASP A 165 -6.49 20.67 7.35
N TYR A 166 -6.46 19.34 7.17
CA TYR A 166 -6.08 18.40 8.22
C TYR A 166 -4.68 18.69 8.77
N LEU A 167 -3.71 18.98 7.90
CA LEU A 167 -2.31 19.13 8.30
C LEU A 167 -2.12 20.35 9.19
N ILE A 168 -2.97 21.38 9.03
CA ILE A 168 -2.97 22.57 9.88
C ILE A 168 -3.79 22.36 11.15
N LEU A 169 -4.98 21.75 11.06
CA LEU A 169 -5.93 21.69 12.17
C LEU A 169 -5.88 20.41 13.00
N LYS A 170 -5.12 19.38 12.62
CA LYS A 170 -5.05 18.07 13.30
C LYS A 170 -5.06 18.17 14.82
N ARG A 171 -4.15 18.96 15.40
CA ARG A 171 -4.01 19.06 16.86
C ARG A 171 -5.26 19.63 17.54
N PHE A 172 -5.99 20.51 16.86
CA PHE A 172 -7.20 21.14 17.39
C PHE A 172 -8.43 20.28 17.17
N LEU A 173 -8.47 19.50 16.08
CA LEU A 173 -9.49 18.49 15.86
C LEU A 173 -9.51 17.44 16.96
N PHE A 174 -8.34 16.87 17.28
CA PHE A 174 -8.25 15.92 18.40
C PHE A 174 -8.54 16.58 19.74
N LYS A 175 -8.08 17.82 19.95
CA LYS A 175 -8.40 18.56 21.18
C LYS A 175 -9.92 18.81 21.34
N ALA A 176 -10.61 19.18 20.27
CA ALA A 176 -12.07 19.39 20.28
C ALA A 176 -12.79 18.07 20.58
N TYR A 177 -12.37 16.97 19.95
CA TYR A 177 -12.88 15.62 20.24
C TYR A 177 -12.65 15.22 21.71
N ASP A 178 -11.42 15.32 22.21
CA ASP A 178 -11.09 14.92 23.58
C ASP A 178 -11.86 15.76 24.60
N THR A 179 -12.04 17.06 24.31
CA THR A 179 -12.85 17.95 25.15
C THR A 179 -14.34 17.58 25.12
N LEU A 180 -14.87 17.19 23.96
CA LEU A 180 -16.27 16.73 23.84
C LEU A 180 -16.52 15.52 24.71
N ILE A 181 -15.66 14.50 24.59
CA ILE A 181 -15.78 13.26 25.38
C ILE A 181 -15.60 13.55 26.87
N PHE A 182 -14.63 14.40 27.23
CA PHE A 182 -14.42 14.79 28.64
C PHE A 182 -15.64 15.50 29.24
N MET A 183 -16.29 16.39 28.47
CA MET A 183 -17.47 17.12 28.93
C MET A 183 -18.73 16.24 28.96
N ASP A 184 -18.79 15.19 28.15
CA ASP A 184 -19.92 14.30 28.07
C ASP A 184 -19.51 12.85 27.77
N ASN A 185 -19.30 12.09 28.86
CA ASN A 185 -18.93 10.69 28.81
C ASN A 185 -20.04 9.77 28.26
N SER A 186 -21.27 10.27 28.04
CA SER A 186 -22.37 9.49 27.47
C SER A 186 -22.31 9.37 25.95
N ILE A 187 -21.45 10.18 25.30
CA ILE A 187 -21.26 10.16 23.85
C ILE A 187 -20.61 8.85 23.43
N ASP A 188 -21.29 8.12 22.55
CA ASP A 188 -20.78 6.91 21.95
C ASP A 188 -19.53 7.22 21.09
N GLN A 189 -18.35 6.78 21.53
CA GLN A 189 -17.10 7.02 20.81
C GLN A 189 -16.99 6.20 19.52
N THR A 190 -17.82 5.16 19.37
CA THR A 190 -17.75 4.22 18.24
C THR A 190 -18.17 4.86 16.93
N GLN A 191 -19.02 5.89 16.98
CA GLN A 191 -19.40 6.67 15.80
C GLN A 191 -18.23 7.42 15.12
N PHE A 192 -17.05 7.48 15.77
CA PHE A 192 -15.82 8.08 15.24
C PHE A 192 -14.76 7.06 14.81
N SER A 193 -14.94 5.76 15.09
CA SER A 193 -13.88 4.76 14.93
C SER A 193 -13.45 4.59 13.46
N ALA A 194 -14.43 4.44 12.56
CA ALA A 194 -14.18 4.29 11.13
C ALA A 194 -13.42 5.50 10.57
N LEU A 195 -13.86 6.72 10.90
CA LEU A 195 -13.18 7.96 10.49
C LEU A 195 -11.76 8.05 11.02
N LYS A 196 -11.53 7.73 12.29
CA LYS A 196 -10.19 7.71 12.90
C LYS A 196 -9.29 6.67 12.24
N SER A 197 -9.82 5.50 11.92
CA SER A 197 -9.09 4.43 11.23
C SER A 197 -8.64 4.89 9.85
N ILE A 198 -9.58 5.39 9.03
CA ILE A 198 -9.30 5.90 7.69
C ILE A 198 -8.28 7.04 7.74
N MET A 199 -8.47 8.00 8.66
CA MET A 199 -7.55 9.11 8.85
C MET A 199 -6.14 8.64 9.23
N MET A 200 -6.02 7.62 10.08
CA MET A 200 -4.74 7.02 10.44
C MET A 200 -4.06 6.38 9.22
N HIS A 201 -4.79 5.64 8.39
CA HIS A 201 -4.27 5.05 7.15
C HIS A 201 -3.75 6.10 6.19
N LEU A 202 -4.59 7.09 5.89
CA LEU A 202 -4.23 8.18 4.99
C LEU A 202 -3.04 9.00 5.53
N GLU A 203 -2.95 9.21 6.85
CA GLU A 203 -1.82 9.92 7.45
C GLU A 203 -0.52 9.10 7.34
N ASN A 204 -0.59 7.79 7.54
CA ASN A 204 0.56 6.91 7.38
C ASN A 204 1.04 6.88 5.92
N SER A 205 0.11 6.77 4.96
CA SER A 205 0.41 6.86 3.53
C SER A 205 1.02 8.22 3.17
N TYR A 206 0.48 9.31 3.71
CA TYR A 206 1.03 10.66 3.54
C TYR A 206 2.47 10.74 4.05
N LYS A 207 2.74 10.26 5.28
CA LYS A 207 4.10 10.25 5.86
C LYS A 207 5.07 9.42 5.04
N GLN A 208 4.65 8.26 4.56
CA GLN A 208 5.48 7.38 3.73
C GLN A 208 5.83 8.06 2.40
N MET A 209 4.85 8.66 1.72
CA MET A 209 5.10 9.41 0.49
C MET A 209 5.94 10.68 0.71
N MET A 210 5.84 11.31 1.88
CA MET A 210 6.67 12.47 2.22
C MET A 210 8.10 12.08 2.58
N ALA A 211 8.32 10.91 3.18
CA ALA A 211 9.65 10.40 3.49
C ALA A 211 10.39 9.98 2.21
N ASP A 212 9.68 9.35 1.28
CA ASP A 212 10.25 8.87 0.02
C ASP A 212 10.05 9.89 -1.13
N GLN A 213 10.57 11.11 -0.98
CA GLN A 213 10.33 12.20 -1.96
C GLN A 213 10.87 11.89 -3.36
N LYS A 214 11.92 11.07 -3.46
CA LYS A 214 12.58 10.68 -4.71
C LYS A 214 12.74 9.16 -4.75
N PRO A 215 11.65 8.42 -5.02
CA PRO A 215 11.73 6.96 -5.10
C PRO A 215 12.68 6.55 -6.21
N ASN A 216 13.43 5.46 -5.99
CA ASN A 216 14.25 4.86 -7.03
C ASN A 216 13.34 4.12 -8.03
N ILE A 217 12.84 4.86 -9.04
CA ILE A 217 11.90 4.35 -10.04
C ILE A 217 12.51 3.18 -10.83
N THR A 218 13.82 3.19 -11.10
CA THR A 218 14.52 2.07 -11.75
C THR A 218 14.41 0.79 -10.94
N LYS A 219 14.68 0.86 -9.64
CA LYS A 219 14.55 -0.29 -8.75
C LYS A 219 13.11 -0.79 -8.72
N ILE A 220 12.15 0.12 -8.56
CA ILE A 220 10.72 -0.23 -8.50
C ILE A 220 10.27 -0.86 -9.83
N PHE A 221 10.66 -0.31 -10.98
CA PHE A 221 10.36 -0.87 -12.29
C PHE A 221 10.87 -2.31 -12.42
N ASN A 222 12.12 -2.55 -12.01
CA ASN A 222 12.70 -3.88 -12.07
C ASN A 222 11.98 -4.88 -11.16
N GLU A 223 11.66 -4.48 -9.93
CA GLU A 223 11.05 -5.34 -8.92
C GLU A 223 9.55 -5.58 -9.13
N THR A 224 8.82 -4.60 -9.66
CA THR A 224 7.34 -4.62 -9.69
C THR A 224 6.75 -4.80 -11.09
N PHE A 225 7.52 -4.52 -12.13
CA PHE A 225 7.09 -4.71 -13.52
C PHE A 225 7.94 -5.76 -14.23
N LEU A 226 9.27 -5.54 -14.33
CA LEU A 226 10.14 -6.35 -15.18
C LEU A 226 10.30 -7.80 -14.69
N SER A 227 10.44 -7.99 -13.37
CA SER A 227 10.51 -9.31 -12.72
C SER A 227 9.27 -10.18 -12.99
N LEU A 228 8.11 -9.53 -13.23
CA LEU A 228 6.83 -10.20 -13.45
C LEU A 228 6.57 -10.49 -14.94
N GLN A 229 7.38 -9.96 -15.86
CA GLN A 229 7.25 -10.22 -17.29
C GLN A 229 7.84 -11.59 -17.66
N CYS A 230 7.02 -12.64 -17.60
CA CYS A 230 7.47 -14.03 -17.80
C CYS A 230 8.20 -14.24 -19.13
N HIS A 231 7.68 -13.67 -20.23
CA HIS A 231 8.30 -13.77 -21.56
C HIS A 231 9.64 -13.03 -21.64
N TYR A 232 9.78 -11.91 -20.93
CA TYR A 232 11.04 -11.19 -20.82
C TYR A 232 12.06 -12.01 -20.03
N GLN A 233 11.65 -12.63 -18.91
CA GLN A 233 12.53 -13.50 -18.13
C GLN A 233 13.00 -14.73 -18.94
N ALA A 234 12.11 -15.33 -19.74
CA ALA A 234 12.47 -16.42 -20.65
C ALA A 234 13.47 -15.98 -21.74
N LEU A 235 13.32 -14.75 -22.28
CA LEU A 235 14.30 -14.16 -23.19
C LEU A 235 15.67 -14.00 -22.53
N VAL A 236 15.72 -13.48 -21.29
CA VAL A 236 16.96 -13.31 -20.53
C VAL A 236 17.66 -14.66 -20.32
N ALA A 237 16.92 -15.69 -19.88
CA ALA A 237 17.46 -17.04 -19.73
C ALA A 237 17.99 -17.62 -21.05
N THR A 238 17.34 -17.31 -22.17
CA THR A 238 17.80 -17.69 -23.52
C THR A 238 19.10 -17.01 -23.90
N ILE A 239 19.20 -15.71 -23.66
CA ILE A 239 20.42 -14.94 -23.91
C ILE A 239 21.58 -15.51 -23.09
N ASP A 240 21.37 -15.77 -21.81
CA ASP A 240 22.40 -16.30 -20.91
C ASP A 240 22.86 -17.70 -21.34
N THR A 241 21.93 -18.58 -21.68
CA THR A 241 22.25 -19.93 -22.19
C THR A 241 23.06 -19.87 -23.48
N ARG A 242 22.67 -19.00 -24.42
CA ARG A 242 23.37 -18.81 -25.68
C ARG A 242 24.75 -18.18 -25.50
N LYS A 243 24.91 -17.24 -24.55
CA LYS A 243 26.21 -16.68 -24.17
C LYS A 243 27.14 -17.76 -23.61
N ASN A 244 26.64 -18.62 -22.73
CA ASN A 244 27.40 -19.75 -22.19
C ASN A 244 27.80 -20.74 -23.29
N ARG A 245 26.89 -21.04 -24.22
CA ARG A 245 27.19 -21.90 -25.38
C ARG A 245 28.25 -21.29 -26.29
N LEU A 246 28.15 -20.00 -26.61
CA LEU A 246 29.14 -19.28 -27.41
C LEU A 246 30.53 -19.31 -26.74
N ALA A 247 30.60 -19.04 -25.44
CA ALA A 247 31.86 -19.11 -24.69
C ALA A 247 32.49 -20.51 -24.72
N SER A 248 31.67 -21.56 -24.62
CA SER A 248 32.13 -22.95 -24.76
C SER A 248 32.65 -23.25 -26.16
N LEU A 249 31.97 -22.77 -27.22
CA LEU A 249 32.43 -22.93 -28.60
C LEU A 249 33.74 -22.19 -28.85
N GLU A 250 33.88 -20.97 -28.35
CA GLU A 250 35.11 -20.18 -28.46
C GLU A 250 36.29 -20.86 -27.75
N ALA A 251 36.06 -21.44 -26.57
CA ALA A 251 37.07 -22.25 -25.88
C ALA A 251 37.47 -23.49 -26.68
N GLN A 252 36.50 -24.24 -27.23
CA GLN A 252 36.76 -25.41 -28.08
C GLN A 252 37.53 -25.03 -29.35
N MET A 253 37.16 -23.91 -29.99
CA MET A 253 37.87 -23.39 -31.16
C MET A 253 39.32 -23.05 -30.82
N LYS A 254 39.57 -22.39 -29.68
CA LYS A 254 40.93 -22.03 -29.24
C LYS A 254 41.80 -23.27 -29.01
N THR A 255 41.25 -24.29 -28.33
CA THR A 255 41.96 -25.57 -28.10
C THR A 255 42.26 -26.27 -29.42
N LEU A 256 41.26 -26.41 -30.30
CA LEU A 256 41.41 -27.08 -31.59
C LEU A 256 42.41 -26.37 -32.49
N GLN A 257 42.43 -25.04 -32.46
CA GLN A 257 43.37 -24.22 -33.23
C GLN A 257 44.81 -24.35 -32.70
N SER A 258 45.00 -24.44 -31.38
CA SER A 258 46.31 -24.78 -30.80
C SER A 258 46.77 -26.19 -31.19
N GLU A 259 45.87 -27.16 -31.20
CA GLU A 259 46.19 -28.53 -31.63
C GLU A 259 46.58 -28.61 -33.11
N ILE A 260 45.87 -27.87 -33.97
CA ILE A 260 46.21 -27.76 -35.40
C ILE A 260 47.60 -27.18 -35.56
N ASN A 261 47.92 -26.07 -34.88
CA ASN A 261 49.24 -25.43 -34.96
C ASN A 261 50.38 -26.33 -34.44
N LEU A 262 50.14 -27.11 -33.38
CA LEU A 262 51.12 -28.05 -32.85
C LEU A 262 51.38 -29.22 -33.80
N LYS A 263 50.33 -29.74 -34.44
CA LYS A 263 50.43 -30.90 -35.35
C LYS A 263 50.87 -30.53 -36.75
N SER A 264 50.62 -29.31 -37.22
CA SER A 264 51.13 -28.82 -38.50
C SER A 264 52.64 -28.63 -38.50
N ASN A 265 53.25 -28.43 -37.33
CA ASN A 265 54.69 -28.23 -37.16
C ASN A 265 55.45 -29.54 -36.85
N ALA A 266 54.74 -30.67 -36.77
CA ALA A 266 55.34 -31.98 -36.50
C ALA A 266 55.77 -32.67 -37.81
N THR A 267 56.90 -33.36 -37.79
CA THR A 267 57.52 -34.03 -38.95
C THR A 267 56.73 -35.22 -39.50
N ASP A 268 55.73 -35.73 -38.77
CA ASP A 268 54.94 -36.94 -39.08
C ASP A 268 53.43 -36.62 -39.18
N ALA A 269 53.13 -35.48 -39.78
CA ALA A 269 51.79 -34.91 -39.84
C ALA A 269 50.90 -35.65 -40.84
N ASP A 270 49.92 -36.42 -40.33
CA ASP A 270 48.87 -37.07 -41.11
C ASP A 270 47.92 -36.01 -41.73
N PRO A 271 47.96 -35.81 -43.06
CA PRO A 271 47.24 -34.72 -43.74
C PRO A 271 45.72 -34.89 -43.70
N GLU A 272 45.20 -36.12 -43.66
CA GLU A 272 43.76 -36.37 -43.58
C GLU A 272 43.20 -35.97 -42.20
N LYS A 273 43.93 -36.29 -41.13
CA LYS A 273 43.54 -35.89 -39.76
C LYS A 273 43.65 -34.38 -39.54
N LEU A 274 44.58 -33.71 -40.20
CA LEU A 274 44.68 -32.25 -40.20
C LEU A 274 43.48 -31.62 -40.91
N LYS A 275 43.13 -32.12 -42.09
CA LYS A 275 41.96 -31.65 -42.86
C LYS A 275 40.65 -31.85 -42.09
N ALA A 276 40.46 -33.01 -41.46
CA ALA A 276 39.29 -33.28 -40.62
C ALA A 276 39.18 -32.33 -39.42
N ARG A 277 40.30 -31.95 -38.78
CA ARG A 277 40.32 -30.94 -37.70
C ARG A 277 39.98 -29.54 -38.21
N GLN A 278 40.50 -29.15 -39.39
CA GLN A 278 40.17 -27.87 -40.02
C GLN A 278 38.69 -27.78 -40.40
N GLU A 279 38.10 -28.86 -40.92
CA GLU A 279 36.66 -28.94 -41.21
C GLU A 279 35.82 -28.82 -39.93
N ARG A 280 36.24 -29.47 -38.84
CA ARG A 280 35.59 -29.31 -37.53
C ARG A 280 35.71 -27.88 -37.01
N LEU A 281 36.86 -27.22 -37.17
CA LEU A 281 37.04 -25.82 -36.81
C LEU A 281 36.08 -24.91 -37.59
N ALA A 282 35.94 -25.13 -38.90
CA ALA A 282 35.05 -24.36 -39.76
C ALA A 282 33.56 -24.55 -39.35
N LYS A 283 33.16 -25.77 -38.95
CA LYS A 283 31.81 -26.02 -38.40
C LYS A 283 31.57 -25.25 -37.11
N LEU A 284 32.52 -25.29 -36.16
CA LEU A 284 32.44 -24.55 -34.90
C LEU A 284 32.41 -23.03 -35.13
N GLN A 285 33.17 -22.53 -36.10
CA GLN A 285 33.15 -21.12 -36.50
C GLN A 285 31.78 -20.69 -37.03
N LYS A 286 31.16 -21.48 -37.90
CA LYS A 286 29.80 -21.21 -38.40
C LYS A 286 28.77 -21.20 -37.28
N GLU A 287 28.84 -22.16 -36.35
CA GLU A 287 27.96 -22.22 -35.19
C GLU A 287 28.17 -21.02 -34.24
N ALA A 288 29.42 -20.63 -33.99
CA ALA A 288 29.74 -19.46 -33.17
C ALA A 288 29.22 -18.16 -33.80
N GLU A 289 29.36 -17.99 -35.11
CA GLU A 289 28.88 -16.80 -35.82
C GLU A 289 27.34 -16.71 -35.82
N TYR A 290 26.66 -17.86 -35.90
CA TYR A 290 25.21 -17.95 -35.70
C TYR A 290 24.81 -17.42 -34.31
N TYR A 291 25.47 -17.90 -33.25
CA TYR A 291 25.16 -17.44 -31.88
C TYR A 291 25.51 -15.97 -31.67
N ARG A 292 26.62 -15.46 -32.21
CA ARG A 292 26.97 -14.03 -32.14
C ARG A 292 25.92 -13.14 -32.79
N THR A 293 25.52 -13.47 -34.02
CA THR A 293 24.51 -12.71 -34.76
C THR A 293 23.18 -12.73 -34.01
N THR A 294 22.77 -13.90 -33.53
CA THR A 294 21.49 -14.02 -32.85
C THR A 294 21.49 -13.36 -31.48
N LEU A 295 22.58 -13.45 -30.72
CA LEU A 295 22.74 -12.74 -29.44
C LEU A 295 22.65 -11.23 -29.61
N LYS A 296 23.29 -10.65 -30.64
CA LYS A 296 23.15 -9.21 -30.94
C LYS A 296 21.69 -8.81 -31.16
N ARG A 297 20.94 -9.61 -31.92
CA ARG A 297 19.51 -9.37 -32.17
C ARG A 297 18.68 -9.50 -30.89
N LEU A 298 18.88 -10.56 -30.11
CA LEU A 298 18.13 -10.79 -28.87
C LEU A 298 18.45 -9.75 -27.79
N ASP A 299 19.71 -9.35 -27.64
CA ASP A 299 20.11 -8.26 -26.74
C ASP A 299 19.47 -6.94 -27.19
N ALA A 300 19.39 -6.65 -28.50
CA ALA A 300 18.68 -5.46 -29.00
C ALA A 300 17.18 -5.48 -28.68
N ILE A 301 16.51 -6.62 -28.84
CA ILE A 301 15.09 -6.79 -28.47
C ILE A 301 14.90 -6.60 -26.96
N ARG A 302 15.81 -7.15 -26.13
CA ARG A 302 15.78 -6.98 -24.67
C ARG A 302 15.91 -5.50 -24.27
N GLU A 303 16.88 -4.80 -24.85
CA GLU A 303 17.11 -3.38 -24.58
C GLU A 303 15.96 -2.48 -25.05
N ASP A 304 15.39 -2.76 -26.22
CA ASP A 304 14.23 -2.02 -26.74
C ASP A 304 13.02 -2.20 -25.82
N PHE A 305 12.72 -3.44 -25.42
CA PHE A 305 11.65 -3.72 -24.47
C PHE A 305 11.86 -2.99 -23.14
N TYR A 306 13.08 -3.05 -22.59
CA TYR A 306 13.41 -2.36 -21.34
C TYR A 306 13.19 -0.85 -21.47
N LYS A 307 13.83 -0.20 -22.45
CA LYS A 307 13.80 1.27 -22.61
C LYS A 307 12.40 1.79 -22.88
N LYS A 308 11.66 1.12 -23.79
CA LYS A 308 10.29 1.52 -24.14
C LYS A 308 9.38 1.45 -22.93
N ASN A 309 9.37 0.33 -22.21
CA ASN A 309 8.49 0.15 -21.07
C ASN A 309 8.93 0.99 -19.87
N TYR A 310 10.24 1.16 -19.64
CA TYR A 310 10.77 1.99 -18.56
C TYR A 310 10.33 3.45 -18.70
N ASN A 311 10.46 4.04 -19.90
CA ASN A 311 10.04 5.43 -20.11
C ASN A 311 8.54 5.64 -19.90
N ILE A 312 7.71 4.69 -20.35
CA ILE A 312 6.26 4.73 -20.13
C ILE A 312 5.95 4.56 -18.64
N PHE A 313 6.60 3.60 -17.98
CA PHE A 313 6.43 3.32 -16.56
C PHE A 313 6.83 4.51 -15.70
N GLU A 314 7.99 5.14 -15.95
CA GLU A 314 8.47 6.27 -15.18
C GLU A 314 7.48 7.44 -15.21
N ASN A 315 6.99 7.80 -16.41
CA ASN A 315 6.01 8.87 -16.55
C ASN A 315 4.67 8.53 -15.90
N ALA A 316 4.16 7.31 -16.13
CA ALA A 316 2.91 6.85 -15.54
C ALA A 316 2.99 6.75 -14.01
N PHE A 317 4.13 6.30 -13.48
CA PHE A 317 4.39 6.17 -12.05
C PHE A 317 4.43 7.53 -11.37
N LYS A 318 5.17 8.50 -11.92
CA LYS A 318 5.22 9.88 -11.39
C LYS A 318 3.83 10.51 -11.35
N LEU A 319 3.08 10.40 -12.45
CA LEU A 319 1.72 10.93 -12.53
C LEU A 319 0.78 10.26 -11.54
N SER A 320 0.85 8.93 -11.42
CA SER A 320 0.00 8.17 -10.50
C SER A 320 0.32 8.49 -9.05
N ARG A 321 1.61 8.60 -8.70
CA ARG A 321 2.07 9.01 -7.37
C ARG A 321 1.57 10.41 -7.01
N GLU A 322 1.67 11.38 -7.92
CA GLU A 322 1.17 12.73 -7.69
C GLU A 322 -0.35 12.78 -7.50
N LYS A 323 -1.09 12.09 -8.38
CA LYS A 323 -2.56 11.98 -8.27
C LYS A 323 -2.98 11.33 -6.96
N LEU A 324 -2.33 10.25 -6.58
CA LEU A 324 -2.60 9.53 -5.35
C LEU A 324 -2.25 10.38 -4.12
N PHE A 325 -1.13 11.08 -4.13
CA PHE A 325 -0.75 12.02 -3.07
C PHE A 325 -1.82 13.11 -2.89
N LYS A 326 -2.30 13.71 -3.99
CA LYS A 326 -3.41 14.68 -3.95
C LYS A 326 -4.68 14.07 -3.35
N LYS A 327 -5.06 12.85 -3.77
CA LYS A 327 -6.21 12.13 -3.22
C LYS A 327 -6.07 11.84 -1.73
N ILE A 328 -4.87 11.48 -1.25
CA ILE A 328 -4.60 11.24 0.17
C ILE A 328 -4.80 12.54 0.97
N VAL A 329 -4.22 13.66 0.51
CA VAL A 329 -4.39 14.97 1.17
C VAL A 329 -5.85 15.41 1.17
N THR A 330 -6.54 15.30 0.04
CA THR A 330 -7.98 15.59 -0.04
C THR A 330 -8.78 14.68 0.90
N GLY A 331 -8.45 13.40 0.97
CA GLY A 331 -9.10 12.45 1.86
C GLY A 331 -8.92 12.79 3.34
N LEU A 332 -7.70 13.18 3.73
CA LEU A 332 -7.42 13.67 5.09
C LEU A 332 -8.25 14.91 5.44
N ASN A 333 -8.32 15.87 4.51
CA ASN A 333 -9.10 17.09 4.68
C ASN A 333 -10.60 16.79 4.82
N LEU A 334 -11.12 15.86 4.02
CA LEU A 334 -12.51 15.41 4.14
C LEU A 334 -12.76 14.72 5.49
N CYS A 335 -11.93 13.76 5.89
CA CYS A 335 -12.03 13.10 7.20
C CYS A 335 -12.03 14.11 8.35
N ALA A 336 -11.13 15.10 8.29
CA ALA A 336 -11.03 16.15 9.30
C ALA A 336 -12.31 16.97 9.38
N THR A 337 -12.85 17.36 8.22
CA THR A 337 -14.07 18.15 8.14
C THR A 337 -15.26 17.40 8.71
N ILE A 338 -15.41 16.14 8.33
CA ILE A 338 -16.54 15.30 8.76
C ILE A 338 -16.46 15.01 10.26
N MET A 339 -15.26 14.70 10.74
CA MET A 339 -15.04 14.54 12.17
C MET A 339 -15.40 15.82 12.94
N ASP A 340 -15.03 17.00 12.42
CA ASP A 340 -15.34 18.29 13.04
C ASP A 340 -16.84 18.60 13.02
N VAL A 341 -17.51 18.33 11.90
CA VAL A 341 -18.97 18.47 11.76
C VAL A 341 -19.70 17.55 12.73
N LYS A 342 -19.25 16.30 12.90
CA LYS A 342 -19.82 15.37 13.89
C LYS A 342 -19.61 15.87 15.32
N ILE A 343 -18.40 16.34 15.65
CA ILE A 343 -18.08 16.95 16.96
C ILE A 343 -19.05 18.10 17.23
N TRP A 344 -19.22 18.99 16.25
CA TRP A 344 -20.11 20.13 16.35
C TRP A 344 -21.57 19.72 16.58
N HIS A 345 -22.14 18.84 15.76
CA HIS A 345 -23.53 18.39 15.92
C HIS A 345 -23.79 17.72 17.27
N LEU A 346 -22.86 16.89 17.76
CA LEU A 346 -22.98 16.24 19.06
C LEU A 346 -22.87 17.27 20.20
N SER A 347 -21.96 18.24 20.08
CA SER A 347 -21.79 19.31 21.06
C SER A 347 -23.07 20.15 21.26
N LEU A 348 -23.82 20.40 20.18
CA LEU A 348 -25.07 21.16 20.22
C LEU A 348 -26.21 20.39 20.90
N LYS A 349 -26.11 19.05 20.99
CA LYS A 349 -27.10 18.19 21.64
C LYS A 349 -26.71 17.85 23.09
N SER A 350 -25.42 17.77 23.38
CA SER A 350 -24.86 17.41 24.68
C SER A 350 -25.27 18.37 25.80
N SER A 351 -25.83 17.85 26.88
CA SER A 351 -26.14 18.64 28.09
C SER A 351 -24.86 19.08 28.82
N GLY A 352 -23.84 18.20 28.87
CA GLY A 352 -22.55 18.50 29.48
C GLY A 352 -21.83 19.68 28.82
N VAL A 353 -21.82 19.71 27.49
CA VAL A 353 -21.24 20.84 26.73
C VAL A 353 -22.07 22.10 26.88
N LYS A 354 -23.40 22.03 26.82
CA LYS A 354 -24.28 23.19 27.03
C LYS A 354 -23.99 23.87 28.36
N ASN A 355 -23.91 23.10 29.43
CA ASN A 355 -23.74 23.60 30.78
C ASN A 355 -22.33 24.10 31.08
N SER A 356 -21.31 23.61 30.38
CA SER A 356 -19.91 23.88 30.69
C SER A 356 -19.19 24.81 29.70
N TYR A 357 -19.66 24.88 28.45
CA TYR A 357 -19.03 25.63 27.37
C TYR A 357 -19.90 26.79 26.88
N PHE A 358 -21.17 26.54 26.52
CA PHE A 358 -22.03 27.57 25.90
C PHE A 358 -22.59 28.59 26.89
N THR A 359 -22.77 28.22 28.16
CA THR A 359 -23.19 29.11 29.27
C THR A 359 -22.10 30.10 29.70
N MET A 360 -20.83 29.84 29.35
CA MET A 360 -19.75 30.77 29.66
C MET A 360 -19.90 32.08 28.86
N SER A 361 -19.94 33.21 29.57
CA SER A 361 -20.14 34.53 28.97
C SER A 361 -18.97 34.98 28.07
N ASN A 362 -17.76 34.46 28.32
CA ASN A 362 -16.55 34.76 27.55
C ASN A 362 -16.33 33.82 26.34
N ILE A 363 -17.23 32.86 26.11
CA ILE A 363 -17.14 31.92 24.99
C ILE A 363 -18.23 32.27 23.98
N GLU A 364 -17.85 32.96 22.91
CA GLU A 364 -18.75 33.39 21.83
C GLU A 364 -18.71 32.43 20.62
N ASN A 365 -17.75 31.51 20.60
CA ASN A 365 -17.47 30.66 19.46
C ASN A 365 -18.25 29.33 19.52
N SER A 366 -18.41 28.71 18.36
CA SER A 366 -18.93 27.34 18.23
C SER A 366 -17.98 26.30 18.85
N PHE A 367 -18.47 25.09 19.11
CA PHE A 367 -17.64 23.99 19.56
C PHE A 367 -17.10 23.22 18.35
N CYS A 368 -16.01 23.70 17.76
CA CYS A 368 -15.36 23.09 16.59
C CYS A 368 -13.84 23.38 16.56
N SER A 369 -13.11 22.65 15.72
CA SER A 369 -11.65 22.71 15.60
C SER A 369 -11.11 24.14 15.41
N LEU A 370 -11.79 24.94 14.59
CA LEU A 370 -11.41 26.32 14.33
C LEU A 370 -11.48 27.18 15.58
N SER A 371 -12.54 27.04 16.38
CA SER A 371 -12.72 27.78 17.62
C SER A 371 -11.64 27.43 18.65
N PHE A 372 -11.28 26.15 18.77
CA PHE A 372 -10.17 25.73 19.62
C PHE A 372 -8.82 26.29 19.14
N ALA A 373 -8.63 26.41 17.83
CA ALA A 373 -7.44 27.00 17.24
C ALA A 373 -7.38 28.53 17.47
N GLU A 374 -8.51 29.23 17.38
CA GLU A 374 -8.63 30.65 17.70
C GLU A 374 -8.35 30.96 19.17
N HIS A 375 -8.94 30.17 20.07
CA HIS A 375 -8.66 30.29 21.51
C HIS A 375 -7.21 29.99 21.86
N TYR A 376 -6.50 29.22 21.06
CA TYR A 376 -5.07 29.01 21.21
C TYR A 376 -4.29 30.23 20.72
N LEU A 377 -4.54 30.71 19.51
CA LEU A 377 -3.85 31.87 18.94
C LEU A 377 -4.10 33.16 19.71
N SER A 378 -5.27 33.33 20.32
CA SER A 378 -5.59 34.54 21.11
C SER A 378 -4.69 34.70 22.34
N ARG A 379 -4.08 33.61 22.82
CA ARG A 379 -3.15 33.59 23.95
C ARG A 379 -1.69 33.81 23.55
N LEU A 380 -1.40 33.83 22.24
CA LEU A 380 -0.03 33.97 21.73
C LEU A 380 0.27 35.41 21.32
N ASN A 381 1.54 35.80 21.43
CA ASN A 381 2.01 37.05 20.87
C ASN A 381 2.14 36.93 19.33
N LYS A 382 1.28 37.65 18.61
CA LYS A 382 1.22 37.61 17.14
C LYS A 382 2.50 38.12 16.46
N SER A 383 3.30 38.95 17.13
CA SER A 383 4.56 39.46 16.56
C SER A 383 5.73 38.48 16.69
N ALA A 384 5.58 37.39 17.44
CA ALA A 384 6.63 36.42 17.73
C ALA A 384 6.19 34.96 17.48
N LEU A 385 5.32 34.74 16.48
CA LEU A 385 4.84 33.41 16.14
C LEU A 385 5.93 32.58 15.44
N ASN A 386 5.99 31.29 15.78
CA ASN A 386 6.80 30.34 15.01
C ASN A 386 6.15 30.08 13.62
N PRO A 387 6.88 29.47 12.67
CA PRO A 387 6.38 29.27 11.30
C PRO A 387 5.06 28.47 11.22
N PHE A 388 4.85 27.50 12.12
CA PHE A 388 3.63 26.70 12.15
C PHE A 388 2.43 27.51 12.63
N ASP A 389 2.59 28.31 13.69
CA ASP A 389 1.54 29.16 14.22
C ASP A 389 1.24 30.35 13.30
N GLN A 390 2.24 30.85 12.57
CA GLN A 390 2.03 31.83 11.52
C GLN A 390 1.17 31.26 10.39
N LYS A 391 1.45 30.03 9.94
CA LYS A 391 0.64 29.33 8.94
C LYS A 391 -0.79 29.11 9.42
N LEU A 392 -0.96 28.73 10.69
CA LEU A 392 -2.28 28.59 11.31
C LEU A 392 -3.04 29.92 11.37
N LEU A 393 -2.38 31.02 11.75
CA LEU A 393 -2.99 32.35 11.81
C LEU A 393 -3.52 32.77 10.44
N VAL A 394 -2.71 32.64 9.39
CA VAL A 394 -3.10 32.96 8.01
C VAL A 394 -4.29 32.11 7.57
N TYR A 395 -4.26 30.82 7.89
CA TYR A 395 -5.34 29.89 7.55
C TYR A 395 -6.67 30.25 8.24
N ILE A 396 -6.64 30.54 9.54
CA ILE A 396 -7.84 30.95 10.30
C ILE A 396 -8.37 32.30 9.82
N GLN A 397 -7.50 33.26 9.52
CA GLN A 397 -7.90 34.55 8.97
C GLN A 397 -8.63 34.39 7.63
N LYS A 398 -8.13 33.52 6.75
CA LYS A 398 -8.76 33.21 5.47
C LYS A 398 -10.17 32.65 5.67
N ILE A 399 -10.32 31.59 6.46
CA ILE A 399 -11.64 30.96 6.70
C ILE A 399 -12.60 31.93 7.38
N THR A 400 -12.11 32.69 8.37
CA THR A 400 -12.93 33.70 9.06
C THR A 400 -13.46 34.75 8.09
N LYS A 401 -12.64 35.19 7.14
CA LYS A 401 -13.07 36.16 6.12
C LYS A 401 -14.12 35.59 5.16
N GLU A 402 -13.98 34.31 4.80
CA GLU A 402 -14.82 33.67 3.78
C GLU A 402 -16.14 33.10 4.34
N GLN A 403 -16.15 32.61 5.58
CA GLN A 403 -17.23 31.74 6.09
C GLN A 403 -17.87 32.23 7.40
N ARG A 404 -17.29 33.19 8.12
CA ARG A 404 -17.80 33.57 9.45
C ARG A 404 -19.08 34.42 9.34
N LYS A 405 -20.14 33.95 9.99
CA LYS A 405 -21.35 34.73 10.28
C LYS A 405 -21.22 35.42 11.64
N LYS A 406 -21.75 36.64 11.75
CA LYS A 406 -21.75 37.42 12.99
C LYS A 406 -23.19 37.67 13.42
N PHE A 407 -23.45 37.44 14.70
CA PHE A 407 -24.75 37.67 15.32
C PHE A 407 -24.55 38.60 16.52
N LEU A 408 -25.45 39.56 16.70
CA LEU A 408 -25.49 40.41 17.89
C LEU A 408 -26.63 39.92 18.78
N VAL A 409 -26.31 39.53 20.00
CA VAL A 409 -27.28 39.12 21.02
C VAL A 409 -27.16 40.06 22.21
N VAL A 410 -28.28 40.68 22.60
CA VAL A 410 -28.35 41.57 23.76
C VAL A 410 -29.32 40.97 24.76
N THR A 411 -28.80 40.39 25.84
CA THR A 411 -29.58 39.75 26.90
C THR A 411 -28.83 39.77 28.22
N SER A 412 -29.56 39.84 29.33
CA SER A 412 -29.05 39.63 30.69
C SER A 412 -29.31 38.20 31.22
N ASP A 413 -30.12 37.42 30.51
CA ASP A 413 -30.46 36.04 30.83
C ASP A 413 -29.47 35.08 30.15
N LEU A 414 -28.71 34.34 30.98
CA LEU A 414 -27.69 33.37 30.53
C LEU A 414 -28.29 32.10 29.89
N ASP A 415 -29.47 31.68 30.35
CA ASP A 415 -30.16 30.53 29.78
C ASP A 415 -30.72 30.87 28.40
N LEU A 416 -31.29 32.08 28.27
CA LEU A 416 -31.70 32.62 26.97
C LEU A 416 -30.50 32.79 26.04
N LEU A 417 -29.36 33.31 26.54
CA LEU A 417 -28.13 33.43 25.77
C LEU A 417 -27.66 32.08 25.24
N CYS A 418 -27.63 31.05 26.09
CA CYS A 418 -27.23 29.70 25.71
C CYS A 418 -28.17 29.11 24.64
N LYS A 419 -29.49 29.24 24.81
CA LYS A 419 -30.49 28.82 23.82
C LYS A 419 -30.28 29.50 22.47
N LEU A 420 -30.11 30.83 22.46
CA LEU A 420 -29.89 31.60 21.23
C LEU A 420 -28.56 31.24 20.56
N LYS A 421 -27.49 30.97 21.31
CA LYS A 421 -26.22 30.47 20.75
C LYS A 421 -26.43 29.14 20.02
N ILE A 422 -27.08 28.18 20.67
CA ILE A 422 -27.35 26.85 20.08
C ILE A 422 -28.23 26.96 18.85
N GLU A 423 -29.28 27.78 18.90
CA GLU A 423 -30.18 28.01 17.76
C GLU A 423 -29.43 28.61 16.57
N ASN A 424 -28.66 29.68 16.79
CA ASN A 424 -27.86 30.32 15.74
C ASN A 424 -26.79 29.38 15.17
N PHE A 425 -26.17 28.53 16.00
CA PHE A 425 -25.25 27.50 15.52
C PHE A 425 -25.98 26.38 14.76
N SER A 426 -27.22 26.07 15.13
CA SER A 426 -28.01 25.06 14.41
C SER A 426 -28.56 25.56 13.07
N GLN A 427 -28.59 26.88 12.85
CA GLN A 427 -28.99 27.52 11.60
C GLN A 427 -27.82 27.48 10.59
N ASN A 428 -27.47 26.30 10.08
CA ASN A 428 -26.81 26.07 8.80
C ASN A 428 -27.02 24.63 8.36
#